data_AF-A0A2I0QB99-F1
#
_entry.id   AF-A0A2I0QB99-F1
#
_cell.length_a   1.000
_cell.length_b   1.000
_cell.length_c   1.000
_cell.angle_alpha   90.00
_cell.angle_beta   90.00
_cell.angle_gamma   90.00
#
_symmetry.space_group_name_H-M   'P 1'
#
loop_
_entity.id
_entity.type
_entity.pdbx_description
1 polymer ?
#
loop_
_entity_poly.entity_id
_entity_poly.type
_entity_poly.pdbx_seq_one_letter_code
_entity_poly.pdbx_strand_id
1 'polypeptide(L)'
;LFGIKASHEAYVLIKDQVWSEKLARFASFLPELQTGLPVSEAYKAEIPGTDSDLNAYDIVYYSGDCNAGSKTIAINLPNDETVQLQKGTRRLQLKNAMRAKFDIILKPISEVLIDSSQQKHITFDAFFANTMFHEVAHGLGIKNTINNKGTVRNALKEQASALEEGKADILGLYMVQQLHKKGELEGEMKDYTTTFMAGIFRSVRFGASSAHGKANMIRFNFFKEKGAFTKNANGTYKVNYDKMDEAIRQLSYLILTLQGNGDYDGVVSLVDDKGIISSDLQLDLDKLSKANIPVDVVFEQGIEVLGL
;
A
#
# COMPACT_ATOMS: atom_id res chain seq x y z
N LEU A 1 -18.00 2.33 -19.20
CA LEU A 1 -17.52 3.56 -19.87
C LEU A 1 -17.43 4.75 -18.92
N PHE A 2 -18.52 5.16 -18.24
CA PHE A 2 -18.52 6.38 -17.41
C PHE A 2 -18.39 6.15 -15.89
N GLY A 3 -18.23 4.91 -15.41
CA GLY A 3 -18.15 4.62 -13.97
C GLY A 3 -19.46 4.81 -13.17
N ILE A 4 -20.60 5.03 -13.84
CA ILE A 4 -21.90 5.33 -13.21
C ILE A 4 -22.65 4.06 -12.77
N LYS A 5 -22.37 2.91 -13.40
CA LYS A 5 -23.07 1.65 -13.13
C LYS A 5 -22.21 0.79 -12.21
N ALA A 6 -22.77 0.37 -11.09
CA ALA A 6 -22.16 -0.61 -10.20
C ALA A 6 -22.30 -2.03 -10.78
N SER A 7 -21.30 -2.86 -10.54
CA SER A 7 -21.31 -4.30 -10.85
C SER A 7 -21.82 -5.10 -9.65
N HIS A 8 -22.42 -6.26 -9.91
CA HIS A 8 -22.76 -7.20 -8.84
C HIS A 8 -21.52 -7.98 -8.41
N GLU A 9 -21.25 -8.00 -7.11
CA GLU A 9 -20.24 -8.84 -6.46
C GLU A 9 -20.78 -9.40 -5.14
N ALA A 10 -20.23 -10.54 -4.71
CA ALA A 10 -20.54 -11.11 -3.41
C ALA A 10 -19.28 -11.67 -2.74
N TYR A 11 -19.19 -11.40 -1.45
CA TYR A 11 -18.15 -11.91 -0.56
C TYR A 11 -18.83 -12.67 0.59
N VAL A 12 -18.48 -13.93 0.78
CA VAL A 12 -18.80 -14.68 2.00
C VAL A 12 -17.55 -14.70 2.86
N LEU A 13 -17.62 -14.08 4.03
CA LEU A 13 -16.46 -13.77 4.87
C LEU A 13 -16.69 -14.22 6.31
N ILE A 14 -15.63 -14.69 6.96
CA ILE A 14 -15.58 -14.97 8.40
C ILE A 14 -14.68 -13.92 9.05
N LYS A 15 -15.19 -13.22 10.07
CA LYS A 15 -14.44 -12.17 10.76
C LYS A 15 -13.36 -12.77 11.67
N ASP A 16 -12.12 -12.32 11.53
CA ASP A 16 -11.04 -12.59 12.48
C ASP A 16 -11.14 -11.59 13.64
N GLN A 17 -11.69 -12.04 14.77
CA GLN A 17 -11.95 -11.18 15.93
C GLN A 17 -10.66 -10.65 16.54
N VAL A 18 -9.62 -11.49 16.66
CA VAL A 18 -8.36 -11.11 17.29
C VAL A 18 -7.66 -10.01 16.51
N TRP A 19 -7.57 -10.15 15.19
CA TRP A 19 -6.99 -9.09 14.37
C TRP A 19 -7.88 -7.84 14.34
N SER A 20 -9.20 -8.00 14.30
CA SER A 20 -10.13 -6.86 14.34
C SER A 20 -9.98 -6.03 15.62
N GLU A 21 -9.76 -6.67 16.78
CA GLU A 21 -9.46 -5.96 18.03
C GLU A 21 -8.12 -5.19 17.97
N LYS A 22 -7.07 -5.80 17.41
CA LYS A 22 -5.79 -5.10 17.16
C LYS A 22 -5.98 -3.88 16.26
N LEU A 23 -6.81 -3.99 15.22
CA LEU A 23 -7.10 -2.91 14.29
C LEU A 23 -7.84 -1.74 14.95
N ALA A 24 -8.83 -2.04 15.79
CA ALA A 24 -9.51 -1.02 16.59
C ALA A 24 -8.53 -0.29 17.54
N ARG A 25 -7.59 -1.02 18.14
CA ARG A 25 -6.51 -0.42 18.94
C ARG A 25 -5.63 0.50 18.10
N PHE A 26 -5.23 0.09 16.90
CA PHE A 26 -4.40 0.93 16.01
C PHE A 26 -5.10 2.21 15.56
N ALA A 27 -6.41 2.15 15.29
CA ALA A 27 -7.20 3.33 14.93
C ALA A 27 -7.16 4.41 16.03
N SER A 28 -7.02 4.03 17.30
CA SER A 28 -6.92 5.00 18.41
C SER A 28 -5.65 5.85 18.37
N PHE A 29 -4.60 5.40 17.66
CA PHE A 29 -3.35 6.17 17.49
C PHE A 29 -3.39 7.16 16.33
N LEU A 30 -4.44 7.19 15.49
CA LEU A 30 -4.48 8.05 14.30
C LEU A 30 -4.27 9.54 14.57
N PRO A 31 -4.90 10.14 15.60
CA PRO A 31 -4.64 11.55 15.93
C PRO A 31 -3.17 11.81 16.25
N GLU A 32 -2.53 10.92 17.03
CA GLU A 32 -1.11 11.04 17.35
C GLU A 32 -0.25 10.91 16.07
N LEU A 33 -0.51 9.88 15.26
CA LEU A 33 0.24 9.61 14.04
C LEU A 33 0.14 10.76 13.03
N GLN A 34 -1.02 11.43 12.94
CA GLN A 34 -1.22 12.62 12.12
C GLN A 34 -0.36 13.79 12.57
N THR A 35 -0.33 14.09 13.88
CA THR A 35 0.53 15.16 14.43
C THR A 35 2.02 14.83 14.30
N GLY A 36 2.38 13.54 14.28
CA GLY A 36 3.74 13.07 14.11
C GLY A 36 4.26 13.07 12.66
N LEU A 37 3.41 13.33 11.66
CA LEU A 37 3.80 13.21 10.25
C LEU A 37 5.12 13.94 9.94
N PRO A 38 6.02 13.37 9.12
CA PRO A 38 7.35 13.92 8.85
C PRO A 38 7.29 15.07 7.83
N VAL A 39 6.52 16.11 8.14
CA VAL A 39 6.29 17.32 7.34
C VAL A 39 6.21 18.54 8.26
N SER A 40 6.24 19.77 7.74
CA SER A 40 6.09 20.95 8.60
C SER A 40 4.67 21.08 9.15
N GLU A 41 4.54 21.75 10.30
CA GLU A 41 3.28 21.84 11.07
C GLU A 41 2.07 22.33 10.28
N ALA A 42 2.28 23.25 9.33
CA ALA A 42 1.20 23.77 8.49
C ALA A 42 0.45 22.67 7.70
N TYR A 43 1.10 21.55 7.42
CA TYR A 43 0.56 20.43 6.66
C TYR A 43 -0.09 19.35 7.55
N LYS A 44 -0.16 19.54 8.87
CA LYS A 44 -0.65 18.55 9.83
C LYS A 44 -2.02 18.85 10.42
N ALA A 45 -2.68 19.91 9.94
CA ALA A 45 -3.92 20.43 10.53
C ALA A 45 -5.14 19.52 10.38
N GLU A 46 -5.11 18.53 9.47
CA GLU A 46 -6.21 17.56 9.30
C GLU A 46 -6.43 16.76 10.59
N ILE A 47 -7.69 16.49 10.92
CA ILE A 47 -8.06 15.59 12.03
C ILE A 47 -8.58 14.30 11.40
N PRO A 48 -7.87 13.16 11.56
CA PRO A 48 -8.33 11.89 11.01
C PRO A 48 -9.65 11.49 11.66
N GLY A 49 -10.57 10.96 10.85
CA GLY A 49 -11.76 10.33 11.39
C GLY A 49 -11.39 9.04 12.11
N THR A 50 -11.96 8.83 13.30
CA THR A 50 -11.78 7.60 14.09
C THR A 50 -12.83 6.54 13.78
N ASP A 51 -13.87 6.90 13.02
CA ASP A 51 -15.08 6.10 12.85
C ASP A 51 -15.01 5.08 11.69
N SER A 52 -13.82 4.74 11.20
CA SER A 52 -13.69 3.68 10.19
C SER A 52 -13.68 2.31 10.87
N ASP A 53 -14.70 1.50 10.59
CA ASP A 53 -14.80 0.12 11.05
C ASP A 53 -13.80 -0.75 10.26
N LEU A 54 -12.59 -0.88 10.79
CA LEU A 54 -11.48 -1.62 10.19
C LEU A 54 -11.40 -3.02 10.80
N ASN A 55 -11.59 -4.03 9.96
CA ASN A 55 -11.66 -5.43 10.41
C ASN A 55 -10.89 -6.35 9.47
N ALA A 56 -10.42 -7.48 10.00
CA ALA A 56 -9.81 -8.55 9.23
C ALA A 56 -10.78 -9.71 9.04
N TYR A 57 -10.71 -10.35 7.87
CA TYR A 57 -11.58 -11.47 7.50
C TYR A 57 -10.82 -12.54 6.75
N ASP A 58 -11.28 -13.77 6.90
CA ASP A 58 -10.98 -14.85 5.99
C ASP A 58 -12.12 -15.03 5.00
N ILE A 59 -11.75 -15.18 3.73
CA ILE A 59 -12.67 -15.40 2.63
C ILE A 59 -13.10 -16.85 2.60
N VAL A 60 -14.40 -17.07 2.45
CA VAL A 60 -15.01 -18.38 2.17
C VAL A 60 -15.37 -18.50 0.68
N TYR A 61 -15.90 -17.44 0.08
CA TYR A 61 -16.35 -17.48 -1.31
C TYR A 61 -16.40 -16.09 -1.96
N TYR A 62 -15.98 -16.00 -3.23
CA TYR A 62 -16.10 -14.84 -4.11
C TYR A 62 -17.03 -15.13 -5.30
N SER A 63 -17.88 -14.18 -5.68
CA SER A 63 -18.65 -14.26 -6.94
C SER A 63 -18.89 -12.90 -7.57
N GLY A 64 -19.12 -12.88 -8.89
CA GLY A 64 -19.35 -11.65 -9.65
C GLY A 64 -18.05 -10.88 -9.91
N ASP A 65 -18.13 -9.55 -9.83
CA ASP A 65 -17.05 -8.63 -10.22
C ASP A 65 -15.73 -8.94 -9.48
N CYS A 66 -15.79 -9.22 -8.18
CA CYS A 66 -14.63 -9.53 -7.35
C CYS A 66 -13.86 -10.81 -7.73
N ASN A 67 -14.46 -11.67 -8.58
CA ASN A 67 -13.84 -12.90 -9.04
C ASN A 67 -13.44 -12.87 -10.53
N ALA A 68 -13.82 -11.84 -11.28
CA ALA A 68 -13.62 -11.78 -12.74
C ALA A 68 -12.15 -11.51 -13.16
N GLY A 69 -11.31 -11.01 -12.25
CA GLY A 69 -9.91 -10.70 -12.53
C GLY A 69 -9.04 -10.87 -11.29
N SER A 70 -8.21 -9.85 -11.04
CA SER A 70 -7.37 -9.80 -9.84
C SER A 70 -8.23 -9.91 -8.58
N LYS A 71 -7.76 -10.71 -7.63
CA LYS A 71 -8.49 -10.97 -6.39
C LYS A 71 -8.31 -9.81 -5.43
N THR A 72 -9.42 -9.20 -5.03
CA THR A 72 -9.48 -8.16 -4.00
C THR A 72 -8.83 -8.64 -2.71
N ILE A 73 -8.06 -7.79 -2.05
CA ILE A 73 -7.47 -8.04 -0.72
C ILE A 73 -7.91 -7.05 0.35
N ALA A 74 -8.45 -5.89 -0.06
CA ALA A 74 -9.02 -4.90 0.82
C ALA A 74 -10.31 -4.37 0.18
N ILE A 75 -11.35 -4.16 1.00
CA ILE A 75 -12.66 -3.64 0.56
C ILE A 75 -12.97 -2.40 1.39
N ASN A 76 -13.43 -1.33 0.75
CA ASN A 76 -13.96 -0.15 1.44
C ASN A 76 -15.36 0.16 0.90
N LEU A 77 -16.40 -0.12 1.70
CA LEU A 77 -17.80 0.03 1.29
C LEU A 77 -18.65 0.68 2.39
N PRO A 78 -19.78 1.32 2.03
CA PRO A 78 -20.36 1.45 0.69
C PRO A 78 -19.67 2.53 -0.16
N ASN A 79 -19.84 2.48 -1.49
CA ASN A 79 -19.35 3.51 -2.42
C ASN A 79 -20.21 4.80 -2.43
N ASP A 80 -21.41 4.76 -1.85
CA ASP A 80 -22.33 5.91 -1.82
C ASP A 80 -21.85 6.99 -0.84
N GLU A 81 -21.41 8.13 -1.38
CA GLU A 81 -20.87 9.26 -0.61
C GLU A 81 -21.84 9.80 0.46
N THR A 82 -23.15 9.76 0.21
CA THR A 82 -24.16 10.21 1.17
C THR A 82 -24.17 9.28 2.39
N VAL A 83 -24.10 7.97 2.16
CA VAL A 83 -24.03 6.98 3.25
C VAL A 83 -22.69 7.09 3.96
N GLN A 84 -21.57 7.28 3.24
CA GLN A 84 -20.26 7.47 3.87
C GLN A 84 -20.25 8.68 4.80
N LEU A 85 -20.83 9.82 4.39
CA LEU A 85 -20.89 11.03 5.21
C LEU A 85 -21.77 10.85 6.47
N GLN A 86 -22.86 10.09 6.36
CA GLN A 86 -23.82 9.92 7.46
C GLN A 86 -23.45 8.77 8.41
N LYS A 87 -22.75 7.74 7.92
CA LYS A 87 -22.56 6.46 8.62
C LYS A 87 -21.14 5.91 8.55
N GLY A 88 -20.23 6.56 7.82
CA GLY A 88 -18.88 6.07 7.59
C GLY A 88 -18.80 4.92 6.59
N THR A 89 -17.63 4.28 6.55
CA THR A 89 -17.36 3.09 5.73
C THR A 89 -16.84 1.94 6.60
N ARG A 90 -16.98 0.72 6.06
CA ARG A 90 -16.30 -0.47 6.57
C ARG A 90 -15.11 -0.77 5.69
N ARG A 91 -13.96 -0.99 6.32
CA ARG A 91 -12.70 -1.39 5.68
C ARG A 91 -12.38 -2.83 6.06
N LEU A 92 -12.42 -3.74 5.10
CA LEU A 92 -12.23 -5.16 5.32
C LEU A 92 -10.88 -5.57 4.73
N GLN A 93 -10.03 -6.20 5.54
CA GLN A 93 -8.75 -6.77 5.11
C GLN A 93 -8.88 -8.29 4.97
N LEU A 94 -8.53 -8.83 3.82
CA LEU A 94 -8.82 -10.22 3.46
C LEU A 94 -7.56 -11.08 3.60
N LYS A 95 -7.39 -11.61 4.81
CA LYS A 95 -6.13 -12.17 5.32
C LYS A 95 -5.67 -13.40 4.52
N ASN A 96 -6.54 -14.36 4.26
CA ASN A 96 -6.20 -15.54 3.48
C ASN A 96 -5.94 -15.26 1.98
N ALA A 97 -6.60 -14.27 1.37
CA ALA A 97 -6.22 -13.81 0.02
C ALA A 97 -4.83 -13.16 0.01
N MET A 98 -4.52 -12.32 1.01
CA MET A 98 -3.19 -11.77 1.17
C MET A 98 -2.15 -12.88 1.38
N ARG A 99 -2.50 -13.95 2.12
CA ARG A 99 -1.63 -15.11 2.34
C ARG A 99 -1.31 -15.81 1.03
N ALA A 100 -2.32 -16.11 0.22
CA ALA A 100 -2.13 -16.71 -1.09
C ALA A 100 -1.22 -15.87 -2.00
N LYS A 101 -1.44 -14.54 -2.06
CA LYS A 101 -0.57 -13.63 -2.82
C LYS A 101 0.86 -13.57 -2.25
N PHE A 102 1.01 -13.62 -0.93
CA PHE A 102 2.33 -13.65 -0.30
C PHE A 102 3.09 -14.91 -0.70
N ASP A 103 2.48 -16.09 -0.52
CA ASP A 103 3.11 -17.39 -0.72
C ASP A 103 3.42 -17.65 -2.20
N ILE A 104 2.51 -17.30 -3.11
CA ILE A 104 2.61 -17.64 -4.53
C ILE A 104 3.32 -16.54 -5.34
N ILE A 105 3.36 -15.30 -4.85
CA ILE A 105 3.88 -14.15 -5.61
C ILE A 105 5.03 -13.47 -4.88
N LEU A 106 4.78 -12.91 -3.70
CA LEU A 106 5.79 -12.05 -3.05
C LEU A 106 7.03 -12.84 -2.63
N LYS A 107 6.84 -14.01 -2.02
CA LYS A 107 7.94 -14.85 -1.56
C LYS A 107 8.80 -15.33 -2.74
N PRO A 108 8.25 -15.90 -3.84
CA PRO A 108 9.04 -16.20 -5.03
C PRO A 108 9.74 -14.99 -5.65
N ILE A 109 9.11 -13.80 -5.67
CA ILE A 109 9.80 -12.57 -6.11
C ILE A 109 11.03 -12.30 -5.25
N SER A 110 10.89 -12.45 -3.94
CA SER A 110 11.99 -12.20 -3.01
C SER A 110 13.15 -13.18 -3.16
N GLU A 111 12.87 -14.44 -3.50
CA GLU A 111 13.88 -15.47 -3.76
C GLU A 111 14.73 -15.14 -4.99
N VAL A 112 14.15 -14.45 -5.98
CA VAL A 112 14.84 -14.03 -7.21
C VAL A 112 15.57 -12.70 -7.05
N LEU A 113 14.94 -11.73 -6.39
CA LEU A 113 15.40 -10.33 -6.41
C LEU A 113 15.95 -9.81 -5.10
N ILE A 114 15.75 -10.44 -3.95
CA ILE A 114 16.26 -9.94 -2.67
C ILE A 114 17.53 -10.70 -2.28
N ASP A 115 18.53 -9.97 -1.76
CA ASP A 115 19.77 -10.54 -1.25
C ASP A 115 19.50 -11.62 -0.20
N SER A 116 20.15 -12.77 -0.32
CA SER A 116 19.90 -13.95 0.53
C SER A 116 20.11 -13.68 2.02
N SER A 117 20.97 -12.73 2.40
CA SER A 117 21.16 -12.34 3.80
C SER A 117 19.93 -11.64 4.41
N GLN A 118 19.03 -11.13 3.58
CA GLN A 118 17.80 -10.42 3.99
C GLN A 118 16.52 -11.21 3.71
N GLN A 119 16.55 -12.30 2.95
CA GLN A 119 15.35 -13.08 2.63
C GLN A 119 14.62 -13.63 3.87
N LYS A 120 15.33 -13.88 4.98
CA LYS A 120 14.72 -14.25 6.27
C LYS A 120 13.75 -13.21 6.84
N HIS A 121 13.87 -11.95 6.40
CA HIS A 121 13.01 -10.83 6.79
C HIS A 121 11.78 -10.69 5.87
N ILE A 122 11.55 -11.64 4.95
CA ILE A 122 10.34 -11.68 4.14
C ILE A 122 9.28 -12.49 4.89
N THR A 123 8.36 -11.79 5.56
CA THR A 123 7.35 -12.42 6.41
C THR A 123 5.94 -12.02 6.01
N PHE A 124 4.98 -12.91 6.23
CA PHE A 124 3.59 -12.60 5.93
C PHE A 124 3.03 -11.52 6.86
N ASP A 125 3.37 -11.56 8.15
CA ASP A 125 2.84 -10.58 9.10
C ASP A 125 3.30 -9.17 8.73
N ALA A 126 4.52 -9.02 8.23
CA ALA A 126 5.01 -7.79 7.63
C ALA A 126 4.21 -7.38 6.39
N PHE A 127 3.95 -8.32 5.46
CA PHE A 127 3.17 -8.03 4.24
C PHE A 127 1.73 -7.63 4.56
N PHE A 128 1.09 -8.35 5.47
CA PHE A 128 -0.26 -8.09 5.94
C PHE A 128 -0.35 -6.73 6.62
N ALA A 129 0.55 -6.44 7.56
CA ALA A 129 0.60 -5.14 8.24
C ALA A 129 0.85 -3.99 7.26
N ASN A 130 1.83 -4.11 6.36
CA ASN A 130 2.13 -3.06 5.37
C ASN A 130 0.91 -2.75 4.49
N THR A 131 0.19 -3.78 4.05
CA THR A 131 -1.02 -3.62 3.25
C THR A 131 -2.16 -3.01 4.07
N MET A 132 -2.34 -3.48 5.30
CA MET A 132 -3.37 -2.94 6.18
C MET A 132 -3.12 -1.47 6.52
N PHE A 133 -1.88 -1.11 6.88
CA PHE A 133 -1.55 0.27 7.23
C PHE A 133 -1.55 1.20 6.03
N HIS A 134 -1.36 0.71 4.81
CA HIS A 134 -1.66 1.48 3.60
C HIS A 134 -3.12 1.95 3.60
N GLU A 135 -4.07 1.04 3.84
CA GLU A 135 -5.50 1.35 3.86
C GLU A 135 -5.87 2.33 4.98
N VAL A 136 -5.18 2.25 6.11
CA VAL A 136 -5.35 3.21 7.21
C VAL A 136 -4.74 4.56 6.86
N ALA A 137 -3.58 4.58 6.20
CA ALA A 137 -2.85 5.78 5.83
C ALA A 137 -3.58 6.65 4.80
N HIS A 138 -4.53 6.12 4.02
CA HIS A 138 -5.47 6.95 3.25
C HIS A 138 -6.26 7.93 4.13
N GLY A 139 -6.52 7.57 5.39
CA GLY A 139 -7.16 8.45 6.37
C GLY A 139 -6.27 9.54 6.95
N LEU A 140 -4.95 9.46 6.71
CA LEU A 140 -3.95 10.41 7.21
C LEU A 140 -3.49 11.38 6.12
N GLY A 141 -2.77 12.42 6.54
CA GLY A 141 -2.21 13.43 5.66
C GLY A 141 -3.19 14.57 5.40
N ILE A 142 -3.26 15.03 4.16
CA ILE A 142 -3.96 16.27 3.78
C ILE A 142 -5.12 15.94 2.86
N LYS A 143 -6.34 16.40 3.20
CA LYS A 143 -7.50 16.28 2.30
C LYS A 143 -7.84 17.59 1.59
N ASN A 144 -7.62 18.72 2.27
CA ASN A 144 -7.81 20.06 1.73
C ASN A 144 -6.48 20.80 1.66
N THR A 145 -6.21 21.51 0.56
CA THR A 145 -4.96 22.25 0.40
C THR A 145 -4.86 23.37 1.45
N ILE A 146 -3.64 23.68 1.88
CA ILE A 146 -3.38 24.69 2.92
C ILE A 146 -3.50 26.13 2.41
N ASN A 147 -3.80 26.29 1.12
CA ASN A 147 -3.85 27.56 0.39
C ASN A 147 -5.22 27.81 -0.29
N ASN A 148 -6.28 27.18 0.22
CA ASN A 148 -7.68 27.38 -0.22
C ASN A 148 -7.94 27.05 -1.71
N LYS A 149 -7.14 26.18 -2.33
CA LYS A 149 -7.40 25.64 -3.69
C LYS A 149 -8.44 24.50 -3.69
N GLY A 150 -9.09 24.24 -2.57
CA GLY A 150 -10.08 23.18 -2.39
C GLY A 150 -9.47 21.85 -1.98
N THR A 151 -10.11 20.75 -2.37
CA THR A 151 -9.63 19.39 -2.05
C THR A 151 -8.37 19.06 -2.85
N VAL A 152 -7.48 18.25 -2.29
CA VAL A 152 -6.27 17.76 -2.97
C VAL A 152 -6.62 17.08 -4.30
N ARG A 153 -7.69 16.27 -4.31
CA ARG A 153 -8.19 15.60 -5.52
C ARG A 153 -8.54 16.60 -6.63
N ASN A 154 -9.24 17.68 -6.30
CA ASN A 154 -9.64 18.69 -7.28
C ASN A 154 -8.44 19.49 -7.78
N ALA A 155 -7.50 19.83 -6.89
CA ALA A 155 -6.31 20.59 -7.25
C ALA A 155 -5.35 19.78 -8.16
N LEU A 156 -5.20 18.48 -7.90
CA LEU A 156 -4.24 17.61 -8.61
C LEU A 156 -4.84 16.84 -9.80
N LYS A 157 -6.16 16.88 -10.00
CA LYS A 157 -6.85 16.31 -11.18
C LYS A 157 -6.43 14.85 -11.42
N GLU A 158 -5.99 14.51 -12.63
CA GLU A 158 -5.61 13.15 -13.03
C GLU A 158 -4.31 12.65 -12.36
N GLN A 159 -3.53 13.54 -11.74
CA GLN A 159 -2.34 13.17 -10.97
C GLN A 159 -2.67 12.77 -9.52
N ALA A 160 -3.88 13.08 -9.04
CA ALA A 160 -4.27 12.87 -7.65
C ALA A 160 -4.14 11.39 -7.21
N SER A 161 -4.62 10.46 -8.04
CA SER A 161 -4.69 9.05 -7.66
C SER A 161 -3.31 8.44 -7.43
N ALA A 162 -2.37 8.62 -8.36
CA ALA A 162 -1.03 8.04 -8.21
C ALA A 162 -0.27 8.64 -7.02
N LEU A 163 -0.46 9.93 -6.74
CA LEU A 163 0.17 10.55 -5.59
C LEU A 163 -0.45 10.09 -4.27
N GLU A 164 -1.77 9.90 -4.22
CA GLU A 164 -2.48 9.39 -3.05
C GLU A 164 -2.09 7.95 -2.71
N GLU A 165 -1.94 7.08 -3.71
CA GLU A 165 -1.36 5.73 -3.52
C GLU A 165 0.08 5.80 -2.99
N GLY A 166 0.87 6.73 -3.54
CA GLY A 166 2.23 7.00 -3.09
C GLY A 166 2.28 7.41 -1.63
N LYS A 167 1.34 8.27 -1.20
CA LYS A 167 1.16 8.72 0.17
C LYS A 167 0.78 7.56 1.08
N ALA A 168 -0.27 6.80 0.72
CA ALA A 168 -0.80 5.72 1.54
C ALA A 168 0.26 4.65 1.83
N ASP A 169 1.01 4.22 0.82
CA ASP A 169 2.11 3.27 1.00
C ASP A 169 3.22 3.79 1.93
N ILE A 170 3.68 5.03 1.73
CA ILE A 170 4.83 5.55 2.49
C ILE A 170 4.45 5.92 3.92
N LEU A 171 3.25 6.48 4.11
CA LEU A 171 2.71 6.77 5.42
C LEU A 171 2.31 5.48 6.16
N GLY A 172 1.84 4.45 5.45
CA GLY A 172 1.61 3.13 6.03
C GLY A 172 2.88 2.54 6.64
N LEU A 173 4.02 2.65 5.94
CA LEU A 173 5.31 2.21 6.49
C LEU A 173 5.78 3.11 7.65
N TYR A 174 5.56 4.43 7.58
CA TYR A 174 5.80 5.33 8.72
C TYR A 174 4.97 4.92 9.96
N MET A 175 3.69 4.58 9.77
CA MET A 175 2.83 4.11 10.86
C MET A 175 3.36 2.81 11.47
N VAL A 176 3.76 1.85 10.63
CA VAL A 176 4.43 0.63 11.10
C VAL A 176 5.64 0.96 11.96
N GLN A 177 6.50 1.89 11.54
CA GLN A 177 7.67 2.30 12.32
C GLN A 177 7.28 2.90 13.68
N GLN A 178 6.26 3.77 13.73
CA GLN A 178 5.83 4.39 14.99
C GLN A 178 5.19 3.38 15.94
N LEU A 179 4.34 2.49 15.42
CA LEU A 179 3.67 1.45 16.21
C LEU A 179 4.66 0.39 16.69
N HIS A 180 5.64 0.01 15.87
CA HIS A 180 6.74 -0.87 16.26
C HIS A 180 7.58 -0.26 17.40
N LYS A 181 7.94 1.03 17.30
CA LYS A 181 8.64 1.77 18.37
C LYS A 181 7.86 1.82 19.70
N LYS A 182 6.52 1.77 19.63
CA LYS A 182 5.62 1.72 20.79
C LYS A 182 5.40 0.31 21.34
N GLY A 183 5.92 -0.73 20.69
CA GLY A 183 5.68 -2.13 21.06
C GLY A 183 4.28 -2.63 20.69
N GLU A 184 3.58 -1.94 19.79
CA GLU A 184 2.24 -2.31 19.30
C GLU A 184 2.29 -3.35 18.17
N LEU A 185 3.47 -3.52 17.54
CA LEU A 185 3.74 -4.51 16.49
C LEU A 185 4.86 -5.46 16.91
N GLU A 186 4.67 -6.74 16.62
CA GLU A 186 5.63 -7.82 16.90
C GLU A 186 6.67 -7.93 15.77
N GLY A 187 7.76 -8.69 15.98
CA GLY A 187 8.79 -8.92 14.96
C GLY A 187 9.87 -7.83 14.86
N GLU A 188 10.79 -7.96 13.90
CA GLU A 188 11.86 -6.97 13.69
C GLU A 188 11.40 -5.90 12.68
N MET A 189 11.78 -4.62 12.88
CA MET A 189 11.50 -3.56 11.88
C MET A 189 12.07 -3.89 10.48
N LYS A 190 13.13 -4.72 10.44
CA LYS A 190 13.72 -5.23 9.20
C LYS A 190 12.75 -6.11 8.41
N ASP A 191 11.84 -6.81 9.08
CA ASP A 191 10.84 -7.67 8.44
C ASP A 191 9.89 -6.82 7.59
N TYR A 192 9.32 -5.80 8.23
CA TYR A 192 8.44 -4.81 7.58
C TYR A 192 9.12 -4.10 6.42
N THR A 193 10.36 -3.64 6.63
CA THR A 193 11.11 -2.86 5.64
C THR A 193 11.53 -3.70 4.43
N THR A 194 12.02 -4.92 4.64
CA THR A 194 12.48 -5.80 3.56
C THR A 194 11.28 -6.35 2.77
N THR A 195 10.22 -6.74 3.46
CA THR A 195 8.97 -7.19 2.83
C THR A 195 8.33 -6.07 2.01
N PHE A 196 8.34 -4.83 2.51
CA PHE A 196 7.88 -3.67 1.75
C PHE A 196 8.70 -3.45 0.47
N MET A 197 10.04 -3.51 0.57
CA MET A 197 10.92 -3.40 -0.61
C MET A 197 10.63 -4.48 -1.65
N ALA A 198 10.47 -5.75 -1.23
CA ALA A 198 10.08 -6.83 -2.14
C ALA A 198 8.70 -6.56 -2.78
N GLY A 199 7.78 -5.98 -2.02
CA GLY A 199 6.43 -5.62 -2.45
C GLY A 199 6.40 -4.61 -3.60
N ILE A 200 7.40 -3.74 -3.69
CA ILE A 200 7.52 -2.77 -4.79
C ILE A 200 7.62 -3.50 -6.13
N PHE A 201 8.44 -4.54 -6.25
CA PHE A 201 8.57 -5.30 -7.49
C PHE A 201 7.28 -6.00 -7.89
N ARG A 202 6.50 -6.50 -6.92
CA ARG A 202 5.17 -7.04 -7.18
C ARG A 202 4.25 -5.98 -7.79
N SER A 203 4.18 -4.81 -7.19
CA SER A 203 3.24 -3.75 -7.57
C SER A 203 3.65 -3.04 -8.88
N VAL A 204 4.94 -2.92 -9.19
CA VAL A 204 5.42 -2.36 -10.47
C VAL A 204 4.94 -3.20 -11.66
N ARG A 205 4.73 -4.52 -11.48
CA ARG A 205 4.22 -5.41 -12.54
C ARG A 205 2.79 -5.11 -12.98
N PHE A 206 2.04 -4.30 -12.22
CA PHE A 206 0.74 -3.77 -12.66
C PHE A 206 0.87 -2.72 -13.78
N GLY A 207 2.08 -2.20 -14.00
CA GLY A 207 2.40 -1.33 -15.13
C GLY A 207 2.06 0.15 -14.90
N ALA A 208 2.61 1.00 -15.78
CA ALA A 208 2.56 2.45 -15.68
C ALA A 208 1.20 3.09 -15.95
N SER A 209 0.26 2.33 -16.52
CA SER A 209 -1.13 2.74 -16.71
C SER A 209 -1.94 2.73 -15.40
N SER A 210 -1.47 2.03 -14.36
CA SER A 210 -2.15 1.98 -13.06
C SER A 210 -1.59 3.04 -12.10
N ALA A 211 -2.46 3.65 -11.30
CA ALA A 211 -2.06 4.61 -10.26
C ALA A 211 -1.08 3.98 -9.25
N HIS A 212 -1.37 2.74 -8.83
CA HIS A 212 -0.53 1.97 -7.92
C HIS A 212 0.84 1.66 -8.53
N GLY A 213 0.89 1.23 -9.80
CA GLY A 213 2.14 0.99 -10.52
C GLY A 213 2.99 2.26 -10.62
N LYS A 214 2.38 3.38 -11.02
CA LYS A 214 3.00 4.72 -11.07
C LYS A 214 3.57 5.14 -9.71
N ALA A 215 2.80 5.00 -8.64
CA ALA A 215 3.25 5.28 -7.27
C ALA A 215 4.47 4.44 -6.86
N ASN A 216 4.44 3.13 -7.18
CA ASN A 216 5.53 2.22 -6.86
C ASN A 216 6.79 2.48 -7.70
N MET A 217 6.66 2.94 -8.95
CA MET A 217 7.81 3.40 -9.75
C MET A 217 8.45 4.65 -9.16
N ILE A 218 7.64 5.66 -8.80
CA ILE A 218 8.13 6.88 -8.13
C ILE A 218 8.93 6.48 -6.88
N ARG A 219 8.36 5.60 -6.06
CA ARG A 219 9.00 5.11 -4.84
C ARG A 219 10.29 4.37 -5.13
N PHE A 220 10.29 3.43 -6.06
CA PHE A 220 11.48 2.66 -6.43
C PHE A 220 12.62 3.59 -6.87
N ASN A 221 12.34 4.52 -7.78
CA ASN A 221 13.33 5.44 -8.32
C ASN A 221 13.81 6.45 -7.27
N PHE A 222 12.92 6.91 -6.38
CA PHE A 222 13.30 7.75 -5.25
C PHE A 222 14.21 7.00 -4.26
N PHE A 223 13.85 5.77 -3.89
CA PHE A 223 14.66 4.92 -3.01
C PHE A 223 16.03 4.60 -3.62
N LYS A 224 16.08 4.37 -4.93
CA LYS A 224 17.34 4.22 -5.68
C LYS A 224 18.21 5.47 -5.56
N GLU A 225 17.63 6.65 -5.80
CA GLU A 225 18.32 7.95 -5.71
C GLU A 225 18.88 8.20 -4.30
N LYS A 226 18.10 7.90 -3.25
CA LYS A 226 18.53 8.06 -1.85
C LYS A 226 19.46 6.95 -1.37
N GLY A 227 19.71 5.92 -2.17
CA GLY A 227 20.52 4.77 -1.79
C GLY A 227 19.90 3.93 -0.68
N ALA A 228 18.57 3.92 -0.57
CA ALA A 228 17.82 3.10 0.38
C ALA A 228 17.96 1.59 0.09
N PHE A 229 18.46 1.25 -1.10
CA PHE A 229 18.94 -0.09 -1.43
C PHE A 229 20.12 0.00 -2.40
N THR A 230 20.85 -1.10 -2.53
CA THR A 230 21.85 -1.31 -3.58
C THR A 230 21.50 -2.55 -4.39
N LYS A 231 21.90 -2.57 -5.67
CA LYS A 231 21.83 -3.77 -6.52
C LYS A 231 23.21 -4.41 -6.58
N ASN A 232 23.31 -5.65 -6.14
CA ASN A 232 24.53 -6.44 -6.15
C ASN A 232 24.90 -6.89 -7.57
N ALA A 233 26.15 -7.33 -7.76
CA ALA A 233 26.63 -7.84 -9.05
C ALA A 233 25.86 -9.07 -9.56
N ASN A 234 25.32 -9.90 -8.65
CA ASN A 234 24.45 -11.03 -8.99
C ASN A 234 23.01 -10.61 -9.35
N GLY A 235 22.70 -9.32 -9.33
CA GLY A 235 21.41 -8.75 -9.68
C GLY A 235 20.38 -8.72 -8.55
N THR A 236 20.72 -9.14 -7.32
CA THR A 236 19.82 -9.04 -6.16
C THR A 236 19.90 -7.67 -5.51
N TYR A 237 18.82 -7.24 -4.86
CA TYR A 237 18.67 -6.00 -4.14
C TYR A 237 18.88 -6.20 -2.65
N LYS A 238 19.67 -5.30 -2.05
CA LYS A 238 19.92 -5.28 -0.61
C LYS A 238 19.47 -3.95 -0.03
N VAL A 239 18.57 -4.00 0.94
CA VAL A 239 18.07 -2.82 1.67
C VAL A 239 19.18 -2.24 2.55
N ASN A 240 19.35 -0.93 2.48
CA ASN A 240 20.10 -0.16 3.47
C ASN A 240 19.09 0.43 4.46
N TYR A 241 18.98 -0.17 5.66
CA TYR A 241 17.91 0.17 6.61
C TYR A 241 17.98 1.62 7.11
N ASP A 242 19.19 2.16 7.33
CA ASP A 242 19.36 3.54 7.79
C ASP A 242 18.95 4.54 6.71
N LYS A 243 19.41 4.33 5.47
CA LYS A 243 19.02 5.17 4.33
C LYS A 243 17.56 5.00 3.95
N MET A 244 16.97 3.84 4.24
CA MET A 244 15.56 3.58 4.00
C MET A 244 14.67 4.44 4.94
N ASP A 245 15.00 4.54 6.23
CA ASP A 245 14.28 5.42 7.16
C ASP A 245 14.33 6.88 6.70
N GLU A 246 15.51 7.34 6.28
CA GLU A 246 15.67 8.68 5.73
C GLU A 246 14.84 8.88 4.45
N ALA A 247 14.89 7.92 3.52
CA ALA A 247 14.14 8.00 2.27
C ALA A 247 12.62 8.00 2.49
N ILE A 248 12.11 7.23 3.47
CA ILE A 248 10.69 7.24 3.86
C ILE A 248 10.27 8.63 4.33
N ARG A 249 11.05 9.23 5.22
CA ARG A 249 10.78 10.59 5.72
C ARG A 249 10.81 11.63 4.60
N GLN A 250 11.84 11.61 3.76
CA GLN A 250 11.98 12.56 2.67
C GLN A 250 10.87 12.43 1.61
N LEU A 251 10.49 11.20 1.26
CA LEU A 251 9.40 10.97 0.31
C LEU A 251 8.04 11.37 0.90
N SER A 252 7.81 11.07 2.18
CA SER A 252 6.61 11.52 2.90
C SER A 252 6.50 13.04 2.91
N TYR A 253 7.60 13.74 3.24
CA TYR A 253 7.66 15.20 3.20
C TYR A 253 7.31 15.76 1.82
N LEU A 254 7.93 15.21 0.76
CA LEU A 254 7.72 15.63 -0.61
C LEU A 254 6.25 15.48 -1.02
N ILE A 255 5.68 14.29 -0.82
CA ILE A 255 4.30 13.98 -1.21
C ILE A 255 3.31 14.87 -0.45
N LEU A 256 3.46 15.00 0.87
CA LEU A 256 2.58 15.83 1.69
C LEU A 256 2.69 17.31 1.30
N THR A 257 3.89 17.80 0.97
CA THR A 257 4.08 19.18 0.50
C THR A 257 3.37 19.41 -0.83
N LEU A 258 3.51 18.49 -1.80
CA LEU A 258 2.83 18.58 -3.09
C LEU A 258 1.31 18.57 -2.96
N GLN A 259 0.78 17.67 -2.12
CA GLN A 259 -0.65 17.61 -1.81
C GLN A 259 -1.13 18.89 -1.12
N GLY A 260 -0.42 19.34 -0.09
CA GLY A 260 -0.77 20.52 0.68
C GLY A 260 -0.82 21.80 -0.13
N ASN A 261 0.09 21.95 -1.09
CA ASN A 261 0.13 23.10 -1.97
C ASN A 261 -0.84 23.00 -3.15
N GLY A 262 -1.43 21.82 -3.39
CA GLY A 262 -2.15 21.53 -4.63
C GLY A 262 -1.25 21.80 -5.84
N ASP A 263 -0.01 21.35 -5.77
CA ASP A 263 1.04 21.67 -6.75
C ASP A 263 1.00 20.68 -7.92
N TYR A 264 0.03 20.87 -8.80
CA TYR A 264 -0.17 20.01 -9.97
C TYR A 264 1.09 19.86 -10.83
N ASP A 265 1.76 20.96 -11.16
CA ASP A 265 2.96 20.95 -12.02
C ASP A 265 4.14 20.24 -11.34
N GLY A 266 4.28 20.39 -10.02
CA GLY A 266 5.24 19.64 -9.22
C GLY A 266 4.98 18.13 -9.26
N VAL A 267 3.71 17.70 -9.23
CA VAL A 267 3.37 16.28 -9.34
C VAL A 267 3.60 15.75 -10.75
N VAL A 268 3.26 16.51 -11.80
CA VAL A 268 3.58 16.14 -13.18
C VAL A 268 5.08 15.94 -13.34
N SER A 269 5.89 16.87 -12.85
CA SER A 269 7.36 16.77 -12.89
C SER A 269 7.88 15.54 -12.15
N LEU A 270 7.32 15.23 -10.97
CA LEU A 270 7.68 14.03 -10.21
C LEU A 270 7.32 12.74 -10.96
N VAL A 271 6.16 12.70 -11.61
CA VAL A 271 5.69 11.56 -12.39
C VAL A 271 6.53 11.36 -13.64
N ASP A 272 6.88 12.43 -14.34
CA ASP A 272 7.68 12.35 -15.57
C ASP A 272 9.12 11.92 -15.27
N ASP A 273 9.71 12.41 -14.17
CA ASP A 273 11.07 12.05 -13.75
C ASP A 273 11.14 10.63 -13.15
N LYS A 274 10.20 10.28 -12.25
CA LYS A 274 10.30 9.07 -11.41
C LYS A 274 9.24 8.02 -11.67
N GLY A 275 8.19 8.31 -12.42
CA GLY A 275 7.10 7.38 -12.74
C GLY A 275 7.39 6.42 -13.91
N ILE A 276 8.66 6.21 -14.24
CA ILE A 276 9.10 5.43 -15.41
C ILE A 276 9.79 4.10 -15.02
N ILE A 277 9.63 3.08 -15.87
CA ILE A 277 10.38 1.82 -15.78
C ILE A 277 11.71 2.00 -16.52
N SER A 278 12.81 2.08 -15.78
CA SER A 278 14.15 2.07 -16.38
C SER A 278 14.44 0.73 -17.07
N SER A 279 15.34 0.73 -18.07
CA SER A 279 15.77 -0.50 -18.74
C SER A 279 16.31 -1.56 -17.79
N ASP A 280 17.08 -1.14 -16.78
CA ASP A 280 17.61 -2.02 -15.74
C ASP A 280 16.49 -2.68 -14.91
N LEU A 281 15.46 -1.91 -14.51
CA LEU A 281 14.31 -2.45 -13.80
C LEU A 281 13.49 -3.40 -14.69
N GLN A 282 13.29 -3.06 -15.97
CA GLN A 282 12.59 -3.93 -16.91
C GLN A 282 13.25 -5.30 -17.02
N LEU A 283 14.59 -5.35 -17.07
CA LEU A 283 15.34 -6.62 -17.10
C LEU A 283 15.08 -7.48 -15.84
N ASP A 284 14.87 -6.86 -14.68
CA ASP A 284 14.54 -7.60 -13.46
C ASP A 284 13.10 -8.09 -13.45
N LEU A 285 12.14 -7.29 -13.96
CA LEU A 285 10.77 -7.74 -14.16
C LEU A 285 10.69 -8.90 -15.16
N ASP A 286 11.52 -8.89 -16.20
CA ASP A 286 11.61 -9.99 -17.16
C ASP A 286 12.15 -11.28 -16.53
N LYS A 287 13.03 -11.20 -15.53
CA LYS A 287 13.47 -12.38 -14.76
C LYS A 287 12.29 -13.01 -14.00
N LEU A 288 11.44 -12.19 -13.40
CA LEU A 288 10.25 -12.67 -12.68
C LEU A 288 9.27 -13.38 -13.63
N SER A 289 9.06 -12.82 -14.83
CA SER A 289 8.25 -13.44 -15.87
C SER A 289 8.85 -14.76 -16.35
N LYS A 290 10.17 -14.82 -16.58
CA LYS A 290 10.88 -16.07 -16.95
C LYS A 290 10.84 -17.14 -15.86
N ALA A 291 10.77 -16.73 -14.60
CA ALA A 291 10.59 -17.62 -13.46
C ALA A 291 9.13 -18.11 -13.30
N ASN A 292 8.22 -17.75 -14.20
CA ASN A 292 6.79 -18.09 -14.17
C ASN A 292 6.09 -17.66 -12.87
N ILE A 293 6.58 -16.61 -12.21
CA ILE A 293 5.91 -16.09 -11.02
C ILE A 293 4.63 -15.37 -11.48
N PRO A 294 3.44 -15.75 -11.00
CA PRO A 294 2.20 -15.17 -11.50
C PRO A 294 2.05 -13.70 -11.07
N VAL A 295 1.21 -12.95 -11.79
CA VAL A 295 0.86 -11.56 -11.43
C VAL A 295 -0.24 -11.55 -10.37
N ASP A 296 -1.13 -12.55 -10.40
CA ASP A 296 -2.14 -12.76 -9.37
C ASP A 296 -2.56 -14.24 -9.22
N VAL A 297 -3.45 -14.53 -8.27
CA VAL A 297 -3.94 -15.86 -7.90
C VAL A 297 -5.35 -16.13 -8.44
N VAL A 298 -5.63 -17.41 -8.70
CA VAL A 298 -6.98 -17.94 -8.93
C VAL A 298 -7.36 -18.77 -7.72
N PHE A 299 -8.59 -18.60 -7.21
CA PHE A 299 -9.05 -19.36 -6.06
C PHE A 299 -9.77 -20.64 -6.51
N GLU A 300 -9.33 -21.76 -5.95
CA GLU A 300 -10.14 -22.96 -5.86
C GLU A 300 -11.09 -22.76 -4.68
N GLN A 301 -12.40 -22.74 -4.95
CA GLN A 301 -13.43 -22.42 -3.97
C GLN A 301 -14.71 -23.23 -4.24
N GLY A 302 -15.54 -23.40 -3.22
CA GLY A 302 -16.78 -24.15 -3.31
C GLY A 302 -16.98 -25.04 -2.09
N ILE A 303 -18.16 -25.65 -1.99
CA ILE A 303 -18.54 -26.51 -0.86
C ILE A 303 -17.55 -27.68 -0.71
N GLU A 304 -17.15 -28.30 -1.82
CA GLU A 304 -16.17 -29.41 -1.82
C GLU A 304 -14.79 -28.99 -1.26
N VAL A 305 -14.30 -27.79 -1.61
CA VAL A 305 -13.02 -27.26 -1.12
C VAL A 305 -13.07 -26.99 0.39
N LEU A 306 -14.26 -26.64 0.91
CA LEU A 306 -14.49 -26.40 2.33
C LEU A 306 -14.70 -27.70 3.13
N GLY A 307 -14.82 -28.85 2.47
CA GLY A 307 -15.14 -30.12 3.11
C GLY A 307 -16.54 -30.15 3.74
N LEU A 308 -17.49 -29.39 3.18
CA LEU A 308 -18.88 -29.29 3.62
C LEU A 308 -19.85 -30.12 2.77
#